data_AF-A0A1A8H3N2-F1
#
_entry.id   AF-A0A1A8H3N2-F1
#
_cell.length_a   1.000
_cell.length_b   1.000
_cell.length_c   1.000
_cell.angle_alpha   90.00
_cell.angle_beta   90.00
_cell.angle_gamma   90.00
#
_symmetry.space_group_name_H-M   'P 1'
#
loop_
_entity.id
_entity.type
_entity.pdbx_description
1 polymer ?
#
loop_
_entity_poly.entity_id
_entity_poly.type
_entity_poly.pdbx_seq_one_letter_code
_entity_poly.pdbx_strand_id
1 'polypeptide(L)' 'ISFSESADILVMMDSSASVGQKNFEISKTFVKRLAERFLSAEKKGNARIRVGMAQYSESPRMEQAPT' A
#
# COMPACT_ATOMS: atom_id res chain seq x y z
N ILE A 1 9.71 14.60 5.90
CA ILE A 1 10.42 13.30 5.89
C ILE A 1 11.47 13.33 4.79
N SER A 2 12.62 12.75 5.06
CA SER A 2 13.73 12.60 4.14
C SER A 2 14.36 11.23 4.34
N PHE A 3 14.99 10.70 3.30
CA PHE A 3 15.71 9.44 3.33
C PHE A 3 17.20 9.68 3.09
N SER A 4 18.04 9.22 4.02
CA SER A 4 19.50 9.23 3.87
C SER A 4 20.04 8.00 3.15
N GLU A 5 19.25 6.92 3.09
CA GLU A 5 19.60 5.65 2.46
C GLU A 5 18.44 5.14 1.59
N SER A 6 18.74 4.16 0.73
CA SER A 6 17.70 3.53 -0.11
C SER A 6 16.79 2.65 0.75
N ALA A 7 15.51 2.57 0.38
CA ALA A 7 14.53 1.77 1.10
C ALA A 7 13.48 1.18 0.16
N ASP A 8 13.12 -0.08 0.45
CA ASP A 8 12.02 -0.80 -0.17
C ASP A 8 10.93 -1.00 0.88
N ILE A 9 9.75 -0.44 0.62
CA ILE A 9 8.65 -0.42 1.58
C ILE A 9 7.47 -1.18 0.95
N LEU A 10 6.99 -2.23 1.62
CA LEU A 10 5.75 -2.90 1.25
C LEU A 10 4.65 -2.54 2.26
N VAL A 11 3.54 -1.99 1.77
CA VAL A 11 2.36 -1.72 2.59
C VAL A 11 1.32 -2.82 2.33
N MET A 12 0.93 -3.52 3.39
CA MET A 12 -0.07 -4.59 3.34
C MET A 12 -1.39 -4.11 3.92
N MET A 13 -2.49 -4.25 3.17
CA MET A 13 -3.84 -3.84 3.57
C MET A 13 -4.72 -5.07 3.82
N ASP A 14 -5.45 -5.07 4.93
CA ASP A 14 -6.49 -6.06 5.18
C ASP A 14 -7.76 -5.72 4.38
N SER A 15 -8.22 -6.66 3.56
CA SER A 15 -9.46 -6.59 2.79
C SER A 15 -10.51 -7.62 3.25
N SER A 16 -10.36 -8.15 4.47
CA SER A 16 -11.28 -9.10 5.09
C SER A 16 -12.71 -8.56 5.22
N ALA A 17 -13.66 -9.49 5.37
CA ALA A 17 -15.08 -9.15 5.50
C ALA A 17 -15.37 -8.29 6.75
N SER A 18 -14.62 -8.48 7.84
CA SER A 18 -14.76 -7.71 9.09
C SER A 18 -14.31 -6.25 8.94
N VAL A 19 -13.35 -5.96 8.05
CA VAL A 19 -13.00 -4.59 7.67
C VAL A 19 -14.17 -3.93 6.93
N GLY A 20 -14.73 -4.64 5.97
CA GLY A 20 -15.84 -4.17 5.13
C GLY A 20 -15.42 -3.10 4.10
N GLN A 21 -16.22 -2.95 3.04
CA GLN A 21 -15.85 -2.14 1.86
C GLN A 21 -15.55 -0.68 2.19
N LYS A 22 -16.36 -0.04 3.05
CA LYS A 22 -16.19 1.37 3.40
C LYS A 22 -14.84 1.64 4.06
N ASN A 23 -14.45 0.81 5.03
CA ASN A 23 -13.17 1.00 5.71
C ASN A 23 -12.00 0.61 4.80
N PHE A 24 -12.18 -0.38 3.94
CA PHE A 24 -11.17 -0.74 2.94
C PHE A 24 -10.86 0.44 2.00
N GLU A 25 -11.87 1.14 1.48
CA GLU A 25 -11.65 2.32 0.63
C GLU A 25 -10.99 3.49 1.38
N ILE A 26 -11.31 3.67 2.66
CA ILE A 26 -10.63 4.65 3.52
C ILE A 26 -9.15 4.27 3.68
N SER A 27 -8.86 3.01 4.00
CA SER A 27 -7.49 2.49 4.13
C SER A 27 -6.72 2.63 2.82
N LYS A 28 -7.32 2.31 1.68
CA LYS A 28 -6.73 2.48 0.35
C LYS A 28 -6.37 3.93 0.07
N THR A 29 -7.25 4.87 0.41
CA THR A 29 -6.99 6.31 0.27
C THR A 29 -5.84 6.76 1.16
N PHE A 30 -5.80 6.28 2.41
CA PHE A 30 -4.71 6.56 3.33
C PHE A 30 -3.36 6.03 2.81
N VAL A 31 -3.30 4.75 2.42
CA VAL A 31 -2.09 4.11 1.91
C VAL A 31 -1.59 4.79 0.64
N LYS A 32 -2.50 5.20 -0.26
CA LYS A 32 -2.13 5.98 -1.45
C LYS A 32 -1.43 7.29 -1.07
N ARG A 33 -2.01 8.08 -0.15
CA ARG A 33 -1.40 9.34 0.32
C ARG A 33 -0.07 9.11 1.02
N LEU A 34 0.05 8.01 1.79
CA LEU A 34 1.30 7.63 2.45
C LEU A 34 2.38 7.28 1.42
N ALA A 35 2.06 6.49 0.40
CA ALA A 35 2.97 6.15 -0.68
C ALA A 35 3.41 7.40 -1.46
N GLU A 36 2.48 8.30 -1.80
CA GLU A 36 2.79 9.59 -2.42
C GLU A 36 3.75 10.42 -1.55
N ARG A 37 3.55 10.42 -0.22
CA ARG A 37 4.42 11.12 0.72
C ARG A 37 5.83 10.56 0.77
N PHE A 38 5.99 9.24 0.67
CA PHE A 38 7.28 8.55 0.64
C PHE A 38 8.01 8.74 -0.70
N LEU A 39 7.29 8.64 -1.82
CA LEU A 39 7.87 8.81 -3.14
C LEU A 39 8.33 10.25 -3.41
N SER A 40 7.60 11.23 -2.86
CA SER A 40 7.92 12.66 -2.89
C SER A 40 8.85 13.15 -1.78
N ALA A 41 9.27 12.26 -0.87
CA ALA A 41 10.21 12.61 0.19
C ALA A 41 11.57 13.04 -0.39
N GLU A 42 12.23 13.94 0.32
CA GLU A 42 13.60 14.34 0.01
C GLU A 42 14.53 13.12 0.11
N LYS A 43 15.41 12.94 -0.87
CA LYS A 43 16.39 11.85 -0.93
C LYS A 43 17.77 12.49 -0.89
N LYS A 44 18.55 12.19 0.15
CA LYS A 44 19.93 12.68 0.26
C LYS A 44 20.86 11.80 -0.56
N GLY A 45 21.78 12.42 -1.29
CA GLY A 45 22.70 11.72 -2.18
C GLY A 45 21.95 10.89 -3.23
N ASN A 46 22.35 9.63 -3.40
CA ASN A 46 21.80 8.71 -4.41
C ASN A 46 20.73 7.76 -3.84
N ALA A 47 20.09 8.11 -2.72
CA ALA A 47 19.05 7.28 -2.11
C ALA A 47 17.87 7.05 -3.06
N ARG A 48 17.45 5.79 -3.19
CA ARG A 48 16.29 5.37 -3.99
C ARG A 48 15.21 4.77 -3.10
N ILE A 49 13.99 5.24 -3.26
CA ILE A 49 12.82 4.80 -2.49
C ILE A 49 11.84 4.14 -3.43
N ARG A 50 11.47 2.90 -3.11
CA ARG A 50 10.42 2.14 -3.81
C ARG A 50 9.35 1.76 -2.82
N VAL A 51 8.10 1.91 -3.24
CA VAL A 51 6.93 1.58 -2.41
C VAL A 51 6.04 0.63 -3.19
N GLY A 52 5.83 -0.56 -2.65
CA GLY A 52 4.86 -1.55 -3.11
C GLY A 52 3.61 -1.54 -2.22
N MET A 53 2.49 -1.95 -2.80
CA MET A 53 1.22 -2.12 -2.08
C MET A 53 0.68 -3.51 -2.37
N ALA A 54 0.20 -4.18 -1.33
CA ALA A 54 -0.45 -5.49 -1.41
C ALA A 54 -1.70 -5.50 -0.53
N GLN A 55 -2.67 -6.35 -0.87
CA GLN A 55 -3.81 -6.63 -0.03
C GLN A 55 -3.80 -8.11 0.38
N TYR A 56 -4.36 -8.40 1.55
CA TYR A 56 -4.58 -9.76 2.03
C TYR A 56 -5.98 -9.90 2.61
N SER A 57 -6.57 -11.08 2.48
CA SER A 57 -7.86 -11.44 3.09
C SER A 57 -7.89 -12.93 3.39
N GLU A 58 -8.65 -13.32 4.42
CA GLU A 58 -8.88 -14.74 4.77
C GLU A 58 -9.77 -15.45 3.74
N SER A 59 -10.60 -14.70 3.00
CA SER A 59 -11.41 -15.24 1.92
C SER A 59 -10.66 -15.08 0.59
N PRO A 60 -10.31 -16.15 -0.14
CA PRO A 60 -9.98 -16.00 -1.55
C PRO A 60 -11.25 -15.51 -2.25
N ARG A 61 -11.36 -14.21 -2.50
CA ARG A 61 -12.35 -13.70 -3.45
C ARG A 61 -11.91 -14.18 -4.83
N MET A 62 -12.50 -15.28 -5.28
CA MET A 62 -12.44 -15.71 -6.66
C MET A 62 -13.27 -14.70 -7.46
N GLU A 63 -12.65 -13.62 -7.91
CA GLU A 63 -13.27 -12.60 -8.76
C GLU A 63 -13.23 -13.04 -10.23
N GLN A 64 -13.86 -14.18 -10.51
CA GLN A 64 -14.49 -14.57 -11.79
C GLN A 64 -14.91 -16.04 -11.70
N ALA A 65 -16.21 -16.31 -11.80
CA ALA A 65 -16.65 -17.60 -12.29
C ALA A 65 -16.36 -17.66 -13.80
N PRO A 66 -15.69 -18.71 -14.33
CA PRO A 66 -15.76 -18.98 -15.75
C PRO A 66 -17.15 -19.53 -16.04
N THR A 67 -17.99 -18.74 -16.71
CA THR A 67 -18.77 -19.06 -17.93
C THR A 67 -19.83 -17.98 -18.12
#